data_AF-A0A0B2XFA4-F1
#
_entry.id   AF-A0A0B2XFA4-F1
#
_cell.length_a   1.000
_cell.length_b   1.000
_cell.length_c   1.000
_cell.angle_alpha   90.00
_cell.angle_beta   90.00
_cell.angle_gamma   90.00
#
_symmetry.space_group_name_H-M   'P 1'
#
loop_
_entity.id
_entity.type
_entity.pdbx_description
1 polymer ?
#
loop_
_entity_poly.entity_id
_entity_poly.type
_entity_poly.pdbx_seq_one_letter_code
_entity_poly.pdbx_strand_id
1 'polypeptide(L)'
;MDDTDRRFQMFYIRNWCPGRSVLEDTNPWLKDFAPMHQSLGVRSAIQTLAGIYTYDYLPLDSIRDRVNQRFSEAEQRLSPLLNDSTTAQNEAQANESITIVDILSMQDVFWNRVNSLA
;
A
#
# COMPACT_ATOMS: atom_id res chain seq x y z
N MET A 1 0.53 -14.88 4.67
CA MET A 1 1.55 -14.05 4.00
C MET A 1 2.72 -14.94 3.69
N ASP A 2 3.20 -14.89 2.45
CA ASP A 2 4.46 -15.52 2.09
C ASP A 2 5.66 -14.67 2.56
N ASP A 3 6.88 -15.14 2.31
CA ASP A 3 8.09 -14.45 2.78
C ASP A 3 8.32 -13.11 2.07
N THR A 4 7.89 -12.97 0.83
CA THR A 4 7.97 -11.70 0.08
C THR A 4 7.05 -10.65 0.70
N ASP A 5 5.79 -11.03 0.99
CA ASP A 5 4.82 -10.18 1.66
C ASP A 5 5.31 -9.73 3.04
N ARG A 6 5.94 -10.63 3.79
CA ARG A 6 6.54 -10.30 5.10
C ARG A 6 7.65 -9.29 4.94
N ARG A 7 8.52 -9.44 3.93
CA ARG A 7 9.58 -8.47 3.64
C ARG A 7 9.01 -7.10 3.27
N PHE A 8 7.95 -7.05 2.45
CA PHE A 8 7.26 -5.79 2.14
C PHE A 8 6.68 -5.15 3.40
N GLN A 9 6.00 -5.91 4.25
CA GLN A 9 5.49 -5.40 5.53
C GLN A 9 6.62 -4.85 6.42
N MET A 10 7.73 -5.59 6.52
CA MET A 10 8.89 -5.15 7.30
C MET A 10 9.52 -3.89 6.72
N PHE A 11 9.61 -3.79 5.39
CA PHE A 11 10.10 -2.59 4.72
C PHE A 11 9.20 -1.40 5.02
N TYR A 12 7.89 -1.56 4.91
CA TYR A 12 6.92 -0.51 5.23
C TYR A 12 7.12 0.02 6.65
N ILE A 13 7.10 -0.85 7.65
CA ILE A 13 7.19 -0.45 9.06
C ILE A 13 8.56 0.16 9.40
N ARG A 14 9.65 -0.45 8.93
CA ARG A 14 11.00 -0.08 9.36
C ARG A 14 11.67 1.00 8.52
N ASN A 15 11.19 1.25 7.30
CA ASN A 15 11.85 2.17 6.37
C ASN A 15 10.87 3.23 5.86
N TRP A 16 9.71 2.82 5.34
CA TRP A 16 8.74 3.77 4.79
C TRP A 16 8.17 4.70 5.85
N CYS A 17 7.54 4.15 6.89
CA CYS A 17 6.87 4.93 7.92
C CYS A 17 7.82 5.96 8.58
N PRO A 18 9.00 5.59 9.11
CA PRO A 18 9.91 6.58 9.70
C PRO A 18 10.50 7.56 8.67
N GLY A 19 10.58 7.17 7.39
CA GLY A 19 11.05 8.04 6.30
C GLY A 19 10.04 9.09 5.82
N ARG A 20 8.81 9.11 6.37
CA ARG A 20 7.72 10.02 5.94
C ARG A 20 7.13 10.87 7.06
N SER A 21 7.55 10.67 8.30
CA SER A 21 7.23 11.56 9.42
C SER A 21 8.45 11.70 10.31
N VAL A 22 8.83 12.94 10.61
CA VAL A 22 9.86 13.26 11.62
C VAL A 22 9.33 13.15 13.05
N LEU A 23 8.00 13.12 13.23
CA LEU A 23 7.34 12.99 14.52
C LEU A 23 6.96 11.52 14.71
N GLU A 24 7.70 10.81 15.56
CA GLU A 24 7.51 9.38 15.82
C GLU A 24 6.17 9.10 16.52
N ASP A 25 5.82 9.92 17.51
CA ASP A 25 4.62 9.73 18.34
C ASP A 25 3.32 9.96 17.57
N THR A 26 3.36 10.80 16.54
CA THR A 26 2.19 11.17 15.72
C THR A 26 2.38 10.77 14.26
N ASN A 27 3.16 9.73 13.98
CA ASN A 27 3.39 9.25 12.62
C ASN A 27 2.16 8.51 12.07
N PRO A 28 1.37 9.10 11.15
CA PRO A 28 0.14 8.47 10.71
C PRO A 28 0.37 7.17 9.92
N TRP A 29 1.50 7.09 9.21
CA TRP A 29 1.87 5.88 8.46
C TRP A 29 2.06 4.67 9.38
N LEU A 30 2.58 4.90 10.58
CA LEU A 30 2.85 3.84 11.56
C LEU A 30 1.69 3.63 12.53
N LYS A 31 1.06 4.71 12.98
CA LYS A 31 0.07 4.68 14.07
C LYS A 31 -1.36 4.48 13.57
N ASP A 32 -1.68 4.98 12.38
CA ASP A 32 -3.04 4.96 11.84
C ASP A 32 -3.16 3.95 10.69
N PHE A 33 -2.29 4.03 9.68
CA PHE A 33 -2.40 3.18 8.48
C PHE A 33 -1.89 1.76 8.71
N ALA A 34 -0.74 1.60 9.37
CA ALA A 34 -0.17 0.27 9.57
C ALA A 34 -1.11 -0.70 10.31
N PRO A 35 -1.82 -0.32 11.40
CA PRO A 35 -2.77 -1.21 12.07
C PRO A 35 -3.93 -1.67 11.18
N MET A 36 -4.28 -0.90 10.14
CA MET A 36 -5.36 -1.21 9.21
C MET A 36 -5.01 -2.34 8.22
N HIS A 37 -3.81 -2.92 8.29
CA HIS A 37 -3.37 -4.06 7.47
C HIS A 37 -4.22 -5.34 7.62
N GLN A 38 -5.20 -5.36 8.53
CA GLN A 38 -6.20 -6.43 8.62
C GLN A 38 -7.18 -6.37 7.45
N SER A 39 -7.47 -5.18 6.92
CA SER A 39 -8.14 -5.05 5.63
C SER A 39 -7.24 -5.61 4.53
N LEU A 40 -7.81 -6.49 3.70
CA LEU A 40 -7.15 -7.03 2.52
C LEU A 40 -6.71 -5.90 1.58
N GLY A 41 -7.58 -4.91 1.33
CA GLY A 41 -7.26 -3.80 0.43
C GLY A 41 -6.13 -2.92 0.97
N VAL A 42 -6.19 -2.54 2.25
CA VAL A 42 -5.13 -1.72 2.88
C VAL A 42 -3.81 -2.47 2.90
N ARG A 43 -3.82 -3.76 3.28
CA ARG A 43 -2.62 -4.59 3.24
C ARG A 43 -2.02 -4.68 1.85
N SER A 44 -2.84 -4.94 0.84
CA SER A 44 -2.35 -5.04 -0.53
C SER A 44 -1.79 -3.69 -1.00
N ALA A 45 -2.42 -2.56 -0.66
CA ALA A 45 -1.88 -1.22 -0.94
C ALA A 45 -0.53 -0.97 -0.27
N ILE A 46 -0.40 -1.31 1.03
CA ILE A 46 0.87 -1.22 1.78
C ILE A 46 1.95 -2.05 1.10
N GLN A 47 1.62 -3.28 0.69
CA GLN A 47 2.55 -4.20 0.07
C GLN A 47 2.97 -3.76 -1.33
N THR A 48 2.06 -3.17 -2.11
CA THR A 48 2.41 -2.54 -3.38
C THR A 48 3.41 -1.42 -3.17
N LEU A 49 3.12 -0.49 -2.26
CA LEU A 49 4.00 0.65 -1.98
C LEU A 49 5.38 0.17 -1.54
N ALA A 50 5.46 -0.69 -0.53
CA ALA A 50 6.73 -1.21 -0.05
C ALA A 50 7.47 -2.05 -1.10
N GLY A 51 6.75 -2.80 -1.92
CA GLY A 51 7.33 -3.63 -2.97
C GLY A 51 7.90 -2.83 -4.12
N ILE A 52 7.29 -1.70 -4.52
CA ILE A 52 7.86 -0.75 -5.49
C ILE A 52 9.24 -0.26 -5.01
N TYR A 53 9.31 0.22 -3.77
CA TYR A 53 10.60 0.66 -3.21
C TYR A 53 11.59 -0.48 -3.06
N THR A 54 11.13 -1.69 -2.72
CA THR A 54 12.00 -2.87 -2.66
C THR A 54 12.57 -3.21 -4.04
N TYR A 55 11.76 -3.09 -5.10
CA TYR A 55 12.16 -3.34 -6.49
C TYR A 55 13.26 -2.38 -6.96
N ASP A 56 13.22 -1.12 -6.55
CA ASP A 56 14.27 -0.13 -6.87
C ASP A 56 15.66 -0.56 -6.36
N TYR A 57 15.73 -1.32 -5.26
CA TYR A 57 16.98 -1.87 -4.72
C TYR A 57 17.27 -3.29 -5.23
N LEU A 58 16.24 -4.06 -5.56
CA LEU A 58 16.34 -5.46 -5.96
C LEU A 58 15.36 -5.74 -7.12
N PRO A 59 15.75 -5.46 -8.37
CA PRO A 59 14.86 -5.50 -9.53
C PRO A 59 14.65 -6.93 -10.04
N LEU A 60 14.01 -7.77 -9.24
CA LEU A 60 13.67 -9.15 -9.61
C LEU A 60 12.27 -9.22 -10.19
N ASP A 61 12.09 -10.00 -11.26
CA ASP A 61 10.78 -10.23 -11.89
C ASP A 61 9.74 -10.73 -10.87
N SER A 62 10.14 -11.62 -9.97
CA SER A 62 9.26 -12.12 -8.90
C SER A 62 8.73 -11.02 -7.96
N ILE A 63 9.51 -9.95 -7.76
CA ILE A 63 9.08 -8.79 -6.95
C ILE A 63 8.12 -7.94 -7.76
N ARG A 64 8.43 -7.66 -9.04
CA ARG A 64 7.53 -6.93 -9.95
C ARG A 64 6.17 -7.62 -10.05
N ASP A 65 6.17 -8.92 -10.30
CA ASP A 65 4.94 -9.70 -10.47
C ASP A 65 4.10 -9.70 -9.19
N ARG A 66 4.76 -9.81 -8.02
CA ARG A 66 4.08 -9.73 -6.73
C ARG A 66 3.51 -8.34 -6.46
N VAL A 67 4.24 -7.27 -6.80
CA VAL A 67 3.75 -5.89 -6.68
C VAL A 67 2.51 -5.67 -7.55
N ASN A 68 2.56 -6.11 -8.82
CA ASN A 68 1.42 -6.04 -9.74
C ASN A 68 0.20 -6.78 -9.20
N GLN A 69 0.40 -7.97 -8.64
CA GLN A 69 -0.68 -8.72 -8.00
C GLN A 69 -1.30 -7.93 -6.83
N ARG A 70 -0.47 -7.39 -5.93
CA ARG A 70 -0.97 -6.62 -4.77
C ARG A 70 -1.66 -5.33 -5.19
N PHE A 71 -1.17 -4.66 -6.25
CA PHE A 71 -1.84 -3.49 -6.80
C PHE A 71 -3.24 -3.85 -7.30
N SER A 72 -3.37 -4.90 -8.11
CA SER A 72 -4.67 -5.36 -8.62
C SER A 72 -5.64 -5.72 -7.49
N GLU A 73 -5.19 -6.39 -6.44
CA GLU A 73 -6.03 -6.71 -5.27
C GLU A 73 -6.49 -5.47 -4.50
N ALA A 74 -5.63 -4.46 -4.37
CA ALA A 74 -5.99 -3.19 -3.75
C ALA A 74 -7.04 -2.44 -4.58
N GLU A 75 -6.88 -2.38 -5.90
CA GLU A 75 -7.85 -1.77 -6.82
C GLU A 75 -9.19 -2.50 -6.83
N GLN A 76 -9.17 -3.84 -6.81
CA GLN A 76 -10.37 -4.67 -6.74
C GLN A 76 -11.16 -4.41 -5.46
N ARG A 77 -10.48 -4.14 -4.33
CA ARG A 77 -11.16 -3.77 -3.07
C ARG A 77 -11.64 -2.32 -3.09
N LEU A 78 -10.86 -1.41 -3.64
CA LEU A 78 -11.16 0.03 -3.67
C LEU A 78 -12.38 0.34 -4.55
N SER A 79 -12.46 -0.29 -5.72
CA SER A 79 -13.54 -0.05 -6.70
C SER A 79 -14.96 -0.15 -6.11
N PRO A 80 -15.36 -1.23 -5.41
CA PRO A 80 -16.68 -1.28 -4.79
C PRO A 80 -16.86 -0.29 -3.65
N LEU A 81 -15.80 0.06 -2.89
CA LEU A 81 -15.88 1.09 -1.84
C LEU A 81 -16.23 2.45 -2.43
N LEU A 82 -15.64 2.82 -3.57
CA LEU A 82 -15.89 4.09 -4.23
C LEU A 82 -17.25 4.14 -4.94
N ASN A 83 -17.74 3.00 -5.43
CA ASN A 83 -18.99 2.92 -6.17
C ASN A 83 -20.24 2.76 -5.28
N ASP A 84 -20.05 2.46 -3.99
CA ASP A 84 -21.15 2.34 -3.02
C ASP A 84 -21.37 3.67 -2.28
N SER A 85 -22.53 4.29 -2.50
CA SER A 85 -22.90 5.57 -1.87
C SER A 85 -23.11 5.47 -0.36
N THR A 86 -23.22 4.24 0.18
CA THR A 86 -23.34 3.99 1.62
C THR A 86 -21.99 3.89 2.33
N THR A 87 -20.88 3.72 1.60
CA THR A 87 -19.52 3.67 2.16
C THR A 87 -19.22 4.86 3.07
N ALA A 88 -19.62 6.08 2.65
CA ALA A 88 -19.39 7.30 3.43
C ALA A 88 -20.18 7.34 4.76
N GLN A 89 -21.22 6.52 4.90
CA GLN A 89 -22.03 6.41 6.13
C GLN A 89 -21.46 5.34 7.08
N ASN A 90 -20.51 4.53 6.62
CA ASN A 90 -19.83 3.51 7.41
C ASN A 90 -18.37 3.93 7.65
N GLU A 91 -18.08 4.40 8.86
CA GLU A 91 -16.75 4.90 9.23
C GLU A 91 -15.61 3.91 8.92
N ALA A 92 -15.82 2.61 9.16
CA ALA A 92 -14.79 1.61 8.90
C ALA A 92 -14.49 1.46 7.40
N GLN A 93 -15.52 1.49 6.55
CA GLN A 93 -15.38 1.41 5.10
C GLN A 93 -14.84 2.72 4.51
N ALA A 94 -15.25 3.87 5.05
CA ALA A 94 -14.72 5.18 4.69
C ALA A 94 -13.22 5.28 5.04
N ASN A 95 -12.82 4.88 6.25
CA ASN A 95 -11.43 4.86 6.65
C ASN A 95 -10.62 3.88 5.77
N GLU A 96 -11.17 2.70 5.47
CA GLU A 96 -10.54 1.73 4.57
C GLU A 96 -10.30 2.34 3.17
N SER A 97 -11.30 2.99 2.58
CA SER A 97 -11.19 3.58 1.25
C SER A 97 -10.20 4.74 1.22
N ILE A 98 -10.26 5.65 2.19
CA ILE A 98 -9.31 6.76 2.35
C ILE A 98 -7.89 6.22 2.47
N THR A 99 -7.67 5.22 3.34
CA THR A 99 -6.34 4.65 3.55
C THR A 99 -5.78 4.00 2.29
N ILE A 100 -6.60 3.25 1.54
CA ILE A 100 -6.17 2.64 0.28
C ILE A 100 -5.81 3.75 -0.73
N VAL A 101 -6.67 4.75 -0.91
CA VAL A 101 -6.43 5.87 -1.84
C VAL A 101 -5.16 6.63 -1.47
N ASP A 102 -4.98 6.98 -0.20
CA ASP A 102 -3.81 7.70 0.29
C ASP A 102 -2.53 6.92 -0.02
N ILE A 103 -2.49 5.62 0.27
CA ILE A 103 -1.32 4.78 0.04
C ILE A 103 -1.04 4.59 -1.46
N LEU A 104 -2.07 4.36 -2.29
CA LEU A 104 -1.91 4.18 -3.72
C LEU A 104 -1.51 5.50 -4.41
N SER A 105 -1.99 6.66 -3.94
CA SER A 105 -1.63 7.96 -4.50
C SER A 105 -0.14 8.30 -4.36
N MET A 106 0.54 7.74 -3.36
CA MET A 106 1.99 7.90 -3.18
C MET A 106 2.82 7.20 -4.28
N GLN A 107 2.19 6.37 -5.11
CA GLN A 107 2.85 5.55 -6.13
C GLN A 107 2.99 6.28 -7.48
N ASP A 108 2.31 7.41 -7.68
CA ASP A 108 2.29 8.16 -8.96
C ASP A 108 3.68 8.71 -9.36
N VAL A 109 4.59 8.84 -8.38
CA VAL A 109 6.00 9.24 -8.60
C VAL A 109 6.89 8.06 -9.07
N PHE A 110 6.40 6.82 -9.00
CA PHE A 110 7.19 5.60 -9.20
C PHE A 110 6.64 4.64 -10.25
N TRP A 111 5.32 4.59 -10.47
CA TRP A 111 4.73 3.64 -11.43
C TRP A 111 5.14 3.90 -12.88
N ASN A 112 5.41 5.15 -13.22
CA ASN A 112 6.02 5.54 -14.50
C ASN A 112 7.43 4.96 -14.71
N ARG A 113 8.14 4.48 -13.67
CA ARG A 113 9.47 3.84 -13.81
C ARG A 113 9.43 2.32 -13.95
N VAL A 114 8.39 1.66 -13.44
CA VAL A 114 8.26 0.19 -13.50
C VAL A 114 7.71 -0.27 -14.85
N ASN A 115 6.84 0.53 -15.49
CA ASN A 115 6.25 0.22 -16.79
C ASN A 115 6.93 0.90 -17.99
N SER A 116 7.93 1.78 -17.81
CA SER A 116 8.64 2.43 -18.94
C SER A 116 9.75 1.57 -19.57
N LEU A 117 9.87 0.29 -19.19
CA LEU A 117 10.87 -0.64 -19.70
C LEU A 117 10.25 -1.91 -20.32
N ALA A 118 8.94 -1.91 -20.57
CA ALA A 118 8.26 -2.92 -21.37
C ALA A 118 8.06 -2.42 -22.81
#